data_AF-A0A8S4QNI0-F1
#
_entry.id   AF-A0A8S4QNI0-F1
#
_cell.length_a   1.000
_cell.length_b   1.000
_cell.length_c   1.000
_cell.angle_alpha   90.00
_cell.angle_beta   90.00
_cell.angle_gamma   90.00
#
_symmetry.space_group_name_H-M   'P 1'
#
loop_
_entity.id
_entity.type
_entity.pdbx_description
1 polymer ?
#
loop_
_entity_poly.entity_id
_entity_poly.type
_entity_poly.pdbx_seq_one_letter_code
_entity_poly.pdbx_strand_id
1 'polypeptide(L)'
;MWSFFSRDPTKDFPYEVGDPVLGLEDRSVWTLHKGKKRGTQDEVSIFLFDVTKNSETLFDIAKASLKKLKTMRHPSLLHYLDSCETEKFLYVATEYVEPLAIHIENMTLEGQQRDLFLAWGIFQITVSIYYLIYIPHTTYLSGICKQCRKGRGSSISHCLYPKCLFFSIKCVE
;
A
#
# COMPACT_ATOMS: atom_id res chain seq x y z
N MET A 1 34.50 -23.88 2.03
CA MET A 1 33.25 -24.47 2.55
C MET A 1 32.34 -23.34 3.03
N TRP A 2 31.62 -22.67 2.12
CA TRP A 2 30.73 -21.57 2.47
C TRP A 2 29.31 -22.12 2.54
N SER A 3 28.78 -22.28 3.75
CA SER A 3 27.37 -22.59 3.98
C SER A 3 26.59 -21.33 3.62
N PHE A 4 26.11 -21.28 2.37
CA PHE A 4 25.17 -20.28 1.93
C PHE A 4 23.88 -20.49 2.72
N PHE A 5 23.62 -19.53 3.61
CA PHE A 5 22.44 -19.39 4.43
C PHE A 5 21.15 -19.67 3.64
N SER A 6 20.59 -20.88 3.77
CA SER A 6 19.15 -21.09 3.66
C SER A 6 18.50 -20.41 4.86
N ARG A 7 18.47 -19.08 4.82
CA ARG A 7 17.77 -18.27 5.79
C ARG A 7 16.30 -18.46 5.49
N ASP A 8 15.60 -19.20 6.33
CA ASP A 8 14.15 -19.35 6.22
C ASP A 8 13.54 -17.94 6.19
N PRO A 9 12.89 -17.51 5.10
CA PRO A 9 12.35 -16.15 4.98
C PRO A 9 11.28 -15.85 6.05
N THR A 10 10.73 -16.91 6.64
CA THR A 10 9.77 -16.87 7.75
C THR A 10 10.41 -16.51 9.10
N LYS A 11 11.72 -16.71 9.29
CA LYS A 11 12.43 -16.30 10.52
C LYS A 11 12.68 -14.80 10.58
N ASP A 12 12.79 -14.15 9.43
CA ASP A 12 12.99 -12.71 9.34
C ASP A 12 11.64 -11.94 9.32
N PHE A 13 10.48 -12.61 9.32
CA PHE A 13 9.15 -11.97 9.37
C PHE A 13 8.68 -11.80 10.84
N PRO A 14 8.71 -10.57 11.41
CA PRO A 14 8.49 -10.34 12.84
C PRO A 14 7.01 -10.22 13.21
N TYR A 15 6.11 -10.85 12.46
CA TYR A 15 4.67 -10.75 12.68
C TYR A 15 4.02 -12.12 12.89
N GLU A 16 3.06 -12.17 13.79
CA GLU A 16 2.23 -13.34 14.04
C GLU A 16 0.92 -13.20 13.28
N VAL A 17 0.56 -14.24 12.53
CA VAL A 17 -0.69 -14.31 11.77
C VAL A 17 -1.77 -14.87 12.69
N GLY A 18 -2.85 -14.11 12.85
CA GLY A 18 -4.04 -14.48 13.61
C GLY A 18 -5.21 -14.85 12.71
N ASP A 19 -6.42 -14.64 13.24
CA ASP A 19 -7.66 -15.05 12.59
C ASP A 19 -7.92 -14.31 11.28
N PRO A 20 -8.53 -14.99 10.28
CA PRO A 20 -8.98 -14.36 9.05
C PRO A 20 -10.09 -13.35 9.33
N VAL A 21 -10.04 -12.21 8.64
CA VAL A 21 -11.10 -11.19 8.63
C VAL A 21 -11.97 -11.42 7.40
N LEU A 22 -13.24 -11.69 7.63
CA LEU A 22 -14.21 -11.95 6.56
C LEU A 22 -14.57 -10.67 5.80
N GLY A 23 -15.10 -10.81 4.58
CA GLY A 23 -15.63 -9.69 3.78
C GLY A 23 -14.78 -9.22 2.60
N LEU A 24 -13.55 -9.74 2.45
CA LEU A 24 -12.65 -9.44 1.32
C LEU A 24 -12.46 -10.59 0.33
N GLU A 25 -12.94 -11.79 0.68
CA GLU A 25 -12.65 -13.06 0.00
C GLU A 25 -13.14 -13.09 -1.46
N ASP A 26 -14.29 -12.49 -1.76
CA ASP A 26 -14.87 -12.47 -3.12
C ASP A 26 -14.42 -11.28 -3.98
N ARG A 27 -13.74 -10.30 -3.38
CA ARG A 27 -13.45 -9.00 -4.02
C ARG A 27 -11.98 -8.78 -4.32
N SER A 28 -11.10 -9.58 -3.75
CA SER A 28 -9.66 -9.39 -3.87
C SER A 28 -8.92 -10.72 -3.94
N VAL A 29 -7.73 -10.70 -4.53
CA VAL A 29 -6.83 -11.88 -4.56
C VAL A 29 -6.23 -12.21 -3.19
N TRP A 30 -6.41 -11.32 -2.20
CA TRP A 30 -5.78 -11.39 -0.90
C TRP A 30 -6.77 -11.85 0.16
N THR A 31 -6.33 -12.74 1.04
CA THR A 31 -7.05 -13.04 2.28
C THR A 31 -6.49 -12.17 3.40
N LEU A 32 -7.36 -11.40 4.05
CA LEU A 32 -6.95 -10.52 5.15
C LEU A 32 -6.94 -11.31 6.47
N HIS A 33 -5.86 -11.22 7.21
CA HIS A 33 -5.72 -11.75 8.55
C HIS A 33 -5.38 -10.64 9.53
N LYS A 34 -5.89 -10.76 10.75
CA LYS A 34 -5.37 -9.97 11.87
C LYS A 34 -3.94 -10.42 12.14
N GLY A 35 -3.08 -9.49 12.52
CA GLY A 35 -1.72 -9.81 12.90
C GLY A 35 -1.26 -9.02 14.10
N LYS A 36 -0.20 -9.51 14.74
CA LYS A 36 0.47 -8.82 15.84
C LYS A 36 1.96 -8.78 15.61
N LYS A 37 2.58 -7.63 15.89
CA LYS A 37 4.03 -7.47 15.83
C LYS A 37 4.68 -8.16 17.02
N ARG A 38 5.66 -9.03 16.76
CA ARG A 38 6.44 -9.72 17.80
C ARG A 38 7.23 -8.70 18.60
N GLY A 39 7.09 -8.73 19.92
CA GLY A 39 7.80 -7.88 20.87
C GLY A 39 7.01 -6.67 21.37
N THR A 40 6.31 -5.94 20.51
CA THR A 40 5.52 -4.75 20.91
C THR A 40 4.02 -5.03 21.05
N GLN A 41 3.52 -6.16 20.53
CA GLN A 41 2.09 -6.50 20.46
C GLN A 41 1.22 -5.51 19.67
N ASP A 42 1.84 -4.63 18.87
CA ASP A 42 1.11 -3.70 18.01
C ASP A 42 0.22 -4.46 17.02
N GLU A 43 -1.02 -4.00 16.86
CA GLU A 43 -1.96 -4.55 15.90
C GLU A 43 -1.55 -4.19 14.48
N VAL A 44 -1.52 -5.20 13.61
CA VAL A 44 -1.20 -5.05 12.20
C VAL A 44 -2.18 -5.86 11.36
N SER A 45 -2.26 -5.55 10.09
CA SER A 45 -3.02 -6.34 9.12
C SER A 45 -2.08 -7.11 8.22
N ILE A 46 -2.37 -8.39 8.01
CA ILE A 46 -1.54 -9.28 7.18
C ILE A 46 -2.39 -9.74 6.00
N PHE A 47 -1.98 -9.34 4.81
CA PHE A 47 -2.54 -9.84 3.57
C PHE A 47 -1.76 -11.08 3.15
N LEU A 48 -2.50 -12.16 2.90
CA LEU A 48 -1.95 -13.46 2.58
C LEU A 48 -2.45 -13.87 1.19
N PHE A 49 -1.53 -14.39 0.38
CA PHE A 49 -1.85 -14.96 -0.92
C PHE A 49 -1.34 -16.41 -0.95
N ASP A 50 -2.25 -17.35 -1.20
CA ASP A 50 -1.93 -18.78 -1.31
C ASP A 50 -1.47 -19.10 -2.73
N VAL A 51 -0.18 -19.40 -2.89
CA VAL A 51 0.43 -19.69 -4.20
C VAL A 51 -0.02 -21.06 -4.71
N THR A 52 -0.35 -21.99 -3.81
CA THR A 52 -0.70 -23.37 -4.18
C THR A 52 -2.13 -23.52 -4.67
N LYS A 53 -3.04 -22.65 -4.21
CA LYS A 53 -4.45 -22.68 -4.59
C LYS A 53 -4.82 -21.80 -5.78
N ASN A 54 -3.97 -20.82 -6.12
CA ASN A 54 -4.25 -19.82 -7.12
C ASN A 54 -3.42 -20.01 -8.40
N SER A 55 -3.87 -19.44 -9.51
CA SER A 55 -3.13 -19.47 -10.78
C SER A 55 -1.90 -18.56 -10.76
N GLU A 56 -0.93 -18.88 -11.62
CA GLU A 56 0.29 -18.08 -11.82
C GLU A 56 -0.02 -16.63 -12.23
N THR A 57 -1.08 -16.42 -13.02
CA THR A 57 -1.55 -15.08 -13.40
C THR A 57 -1.98 -14.23 -12.21
N LEU A 58 -2.67 -14.83 -11.22
CA LEU A 58 -3.07 -14.13 -10.00
C LEU A 58 -1.86 -13.85 -9.11
N PHE A 59 -0.87 -14.74 -9.11
CA PHE A 59 0.38 -14.53 -8.40
C PHE A 59 1.18 -13.36 -8.98
N ASP A 60 1.25 -13.23 -10.31
CA ASP A 60 1.87 -12.06 -10.95
C ASP A 60 1.17 -10.75 -10.61
N ILE A 61 -0.18 -10.76 -10.57
CA ILE A 61 -0.98 -9.62 -10.13
C ILE A 61 -0.68 -9.27 -8.66
N ALA A 62 -0.64 -10.27 -7.77
CA ALA A 62 -0.31 -10.08 -6.37
C ALA A 62 1.10 -9.48 -6.22
N LYS A 63 2.10 -10.00 -6.93
CA LYS A 63 3.47 -9.44 -6.95
C LYS A 63 3.53 -8.03 -7.50
N ALA A 64 2.80 -7.73 -8.57
CA ALA A 64 2.73 -6.38 -9.14
C ALA A 64 2.10 -5.39 -8.14
N SER A 65 1.03 -5.80 -7.45
CA SER A 65 0.39 -4.98 -6.42
C SER A 65 1.32 -4.72 -5.22
N LEU A 66 2.10 -5.72 -4.79
CA LEU A 66 3.11 -5.56 -3.75
C LEU A 66 4.23 -4.58 -4.17
N LYS A 67 4.74 -4.69 -5.40
CA LYS A 67 5.74 -3.75 -5.94
C LYS A 67 5.22 -2.32 -5.94
N LYS A 68 3.96 -2.13 -6.30
CA LYS A 68 3.29 -0.82 -6.26
C LYS A 68 3.14 -0.33 -4.82
N LEU A 69 2.70 -1.19 -3.90
CA LEU A 69 2.49 -0.83 -2.50
C LEU A 69 3.80 -0.37 -1.82
N LYS A 70 4.94 -0.98 -2.14
CA LYS A 70 6.26 -0.58 -1.62
C LYS A 70 6.69 0.83 -2.02
N THR A 71 6.24 1.34 -3.15
CA THR A 71 6.64 2.66 -3.67
C THR A 71 5.66 3.77 -3.30
N MET A 72 4.45 3.44 -2.86
CA MET A 72 3.44 4.42 -2.46
C MET A 72 3.69 4.88 -1.03
N ARG A 73 4.01 6.17 -0.87
CA ARG A 73 4.22 6.81 0.43
C ARG A 73 3.33 8.05 0.52
N HIS A 74 2.07 7.81 0.84
CA HIS A 74 1.06 8.86 1.02
C HIS A 74 0.26 8.57 2.29
N PRO A 75 -0.06 9.58 3.12
CA PRO A 75 -0.81 9.37 4.36
C PRO A 75 -2.23 8.82 4.17
N SER A 76 -2.88 9.12 3.03
CA SER A 76 -4.22 8.59 2.72
C SER A 76 -4.22 7.19 2.08
N LEU A 77 -3.04 6.59 1.88
CA LEU A 77 -2.89 5.24 1.31
C LEU A 77 -2.31 4.29 2.35
N LEU A 78 -2.70 3.02 2.23
CA LEU A 78 -2.27 1.96 3.12
C LEU A 78 -0.74 1.87 3.23
N HIS A 79 -0.24 1.97 4.46
CA HIS A 79 1.19 1.94 4.72
C HIS A 79 1.75 0.51 4.70
N TYR A 80 2.72 0.29 3.82
CA TYR A 80 3.51 -0.95 3.78
C TYR A 80 4.49 -1.02 4.96
N LEU A 81 4.48 -2.14 5.69
CA LEU A 81 5.47 -2.41 6.74
C LEU A 81 6.52 -3.40 6.25
N ASP A 82 6.09 -4.60 5.85
CA ASP A 82 7.00 -5.68 5.46
C ASP A 82 6.34 -6.72 4.54
N SER A 83 7.13 -7.58 3.91
CA SER A 83 6.64 -8.68 3.07
C SER A 83 7.55 -9.89 3.17
N CYS A 84 6.96 -11.07 3.24
CA CYS A 84 7.68 -12.34 3.22
C CYS A 84 7.12 -13.22 2.10
N GLU A 85 7.99 -13.70 1.21
CA GLU A 85 7.62 -14.66 0.18
C GLU A 85 8.17 -16.04 0.56
N THR A 86 7.29 -17.03 0.60
CA THR A 86 7.61 -18.44 0.81
C THR A 86 7.07 -19.24 -0.38
N GLU A 87 7.57 -20.45 -0.61
CA GLU A 87 7.11 -21.33 -1.70
C GLU A 87 5.59 -21.56 -1.72
N LYS A 88 4.93 -21.49 -0.55
CA LYS A 88 3.49 -21.73 -0.41
C LYS A 88 2.65 -20.46 -0.32
N PHE A 89 3.21 -19.39 0.21
CA PHE A 89 2.46 -18.20 0.61
C PHE A 89 3.26 -16.92 0.38
N LEU A 90 2.57 -15.87 -0.04
CA LEU A 90 3.08 -14.50 -0.05
C LEU A 90 2.37 -13.70 1.05
N TYR A 91 3.14 -13.27 2.03
CA TYR A 91 2.68 -12.45 3.16
C TYR A 91 3.05 -10.99 2.94
N VAL A 92 2.12 -10.09 3.24
CA VAL A 92 2.32 -8.64 3.21
C VAL A 92 1.75 -8.06 4.50
N ALA A 93 2.63 -7.49 5.33
CA ALA A 93 2.25 -6.80 6.56
C ALA A 93 2.07 -5.30 6.29
N THR A 94 0.97 -4.75 6.80
CA THR A 94 0.63 -3.33 6.72
C THR A 94 0.23 -2.81 8.10
N GLU A 95 0.02 -1.50 8.21
CA GLU A 95 -0.72 -0.95 9.34
C GLU A 95 -2.08 -1.64 9.51
N TYR A 96 -2.62 -1.58 10.72
CA TYR A 96 -3.94 -2.12 11.02
C TYR A 96 -5.01 -1.45 10.15
N VAL A 97 -5.81 -2.28 9.49
CA VAL A 97 -6.97 -1.86 8.71
C VAL A 97 -8.20 -2.67 9.03
N GLU A 98 -9.31 -1.96 9.07
CA GLU A 98 -10.65 -2.54 9.12
C GLU A 98 -11.31 -2.40 7.73
N PRO A 99 -11.93 -3.47 7.19
CA PRO A 99 -12.67 -3.38 5.94
C PRO A 99 -13.82 -2.36 6.04
N LEU A 100 -13.90 -1.46 5.05
CA LEU A 100 -14.87 -0.37 5.04
C LEU A 100 -16.33 -0.84 5.18
N ALA A 101 -16.68 -1.97 4.57
CA ALA A 101 -18.04 -2.51 4.66
C ALA A 101 -18.42 -2.83 6.12
N ILE A 102 -17.53 -3.52 6.84
CA ILE A 102 -17.69 -3.85 8.26
C ILE A 102 -17.74 -2.58 9.10
N HIS A 103 -16.86 -1.62 8.80
CA HIS A 103 -16.83 -0.34 9.52
C HIS A 103 -18.14 0.44 9.39
N ILE A 104 -18.73 0.47 8.19
CA ILE A 104 -20.02 1.16 7.95
C ILE A 104 -21.17 0.43 8.65
N GLU A 105 -21.17 -0.90 8.67
CA GLU A 105 -22.21 -1.70 9.34
C GLU A 105 -22.16 -1.55 10.86
N ASN A 106 -20.96 -1.46 11.44
CA ASN A 106 -20.74 -1.30 12.88
C ASN A 106 -20.82 0.16 13.35
N MET A 107 -20.97 1.12 12.43
CA MET A 107 -20.99 2.53 12.75
C MET A 107 -22.28 2.93 13.47
N THR A 108 -22.13 3.51 14.67
CA THR A 108 -23.25 3.99 15.51
C THR A 108 -23.63 5.45 15.24
N LEU A 109 -23.07 6.09 14.20
CA LEU A 109 -23.38 7.48 13.87
C LEU A 109 -24.73 7.58 13.15
N GLU A 110 -25.54 8.55 13.54
CA GLU A 110 -26.87 8.77 12.96
C GLU A 110 -27.04 10.22 12.46
N GLY A 111 -27.97 10.40 11.51
CA GLY A 111 -28.32 11.71 10.94
C GLY A 111 -27.17 12.42 10.24
N GLN A 112 -27.08 13.75 10.41
CA GLN A 112 -26.12 14.60 9.71
C GLN A 112 -24.65 14.25 9.97
N GLN A 113 -24.34 13.70 11.15
CA GLN A 113 -22.95 13.33 11.50
C GLN A 113 -22.45 12.17 10.62
N ARG A 114 -23.34 11.21 10.32
CA ARG A 114 -23.04 10.12 9.40
C ARG A 114 -22.81 10.63 7.98
N ASP A 115 -23.64 11.56 7.51
CA ASP A 115 -23.50 12.11 6.16
C ASP A 115 -22.18 12.86 5.98
N LEU A 116 -21.78 13.66 6.97
CA LEU A 116 -20.48 14.35 6.98
C LEU A 116 -19.32 13.36 7.00
N PHE A 117 -19.41 12.29 7.80
CA PHE A 117 -18.38 11.25 7.85
C PHE A 117 -18.22 10.55 6.49
N LEU A 118 -19.34 10.17 5.86
CA LEU A 118 -19.33 9.55 4.54
C LEU A 118 -18.76 10.50 3.48
N ALA A 119 -19.14 11.77 3.50
CA ALA A 119 -18.59 12.79 2.60
C ALA A 119 -17.07 12.94 2.78
N TRP A 120 -16.58 12.93 4.02
CA TRP A 120 -15.14 12.98 4.31
C TRP A 120 -14.40 11.72 3.85
N GLY A 121 -15.01 10.55 4.00
CA GLY A 121 -14.48 9.29 3.46
C GLY A 121 -14.34 9.32 1.93
N ILE A 122 -15.37 9.79 1.22
CA ILE A 122 -15.33 9.95 -0.25
C ILE A 122 -14.23 10.94 -0.66
N PHE A 123 -14.07 12.03 0.08
CA PHE A 123 -12.99 12.99 -0.15
C PHE A 123 -11.61 12.33 -0.03
N GLN A 124 -11.36 11.55 1.03
CA GLN A 124 -10.09 10.82 1.20
C GLN A 124 -9.83 9.83 0.05
N ILE A 125 -10.85 9.09 -0.39
CA ILE A 125 -10.74 8.18 -1.54
C ILE A 125 -10.33 8.96 -2.80
N THR A 126 -10.95 10.12 -3.03
CA THR A 126 -10.66 10.97 -4.20
C THR A 126 -9.21 11.48 -4.18
N VAL A 127 -8.72 11.92 -3.01
CA VAL A 127 -7.32 12.32 -2.82
C VAL A 127 -6.36 11.18 -3.12
N SER A 128 -6.67 9.97 -2.63
CA SER A 128 -5.87 8.77 -2.89
C SER A 128 -5.84 8.38 -4.37
N ILE A 129 -6.99 8.43 -5.06
CA ILE A 129 -7.07 8.17 -6.51
C ILE A 129 -6.28 9.22 -7.29
N TYR A 130 -6.39 10.50 -6.92
CA TYR A 130 -5.61 11.56 -7.53
C TYR A 130 -4.10 11.29 -7.40
N TYR A 131 -3.62 10.95 -6.20
CA TYR A 131 -2.21 10.58 -6.00
C TYR A 131 -1.79 9.39 -6.89
N LEU A 132 -2.64 8.37 -6.99
CA LEU A 132 -2.40 7.17 -7.82
C LEU A 132 -2.27 7.49 -9.32
N ILE A 133 -3.01 8.46 -9.83
CA ILE A 133 -3.00 8.85 -11.25
C ILE A 133 -1.81 9.76 -11.57
N TYR A 134 -1.45 10.67 -10.67
CA TYR A 134 -0.43 11.70 -10.96
C TYR A 134 1.02 11.25 -10.74
N ILE A 135 1.28 10.29 -9.84
CA ILE A 135 2.63 9.77 -9.58
C ILE A 135 3.25 8.81 -10.61
N PRO A 136 2.51 8.01 -11.40
CA PRO A 136 3.15 7.15 -12.42
C PRO A 136 4.07 7.91 -13.39
N HIS A 137 3.83 9.22 -13.58
CA HIS A 137 4.68 10.08 -14.42
C HIS A 137 6.04 10.47 -13.82
N THR A 138 6.22 10.49 -12.48
CA THR A 138 7.49 10.94 -11.86
C THR A 138 8.52 9.83 -11.74
N THR A 139 8.11 8.55 -11.64
CA THR A 139 9.04 7.42 -11.73
C THR A 139 9.69 7.29 -13.10
N TYR A 140 8.99 7.63 -14.19
CA TYR A 140 9.57 7.66 -15.54
C TYR A 140 10.59 8.81 -15.72
N LEU A 141 10.30 9.97 -15.11
CA LEU A 141 11.22 11.12 -15.11
C LEU A 141 12.46 10.92 -14.23
N SER A 142 12.39 10.10 -13.18
CA SER A 142 13.55 9.75 -12.35
C SER A 142 14.61 8.93 -13.12
N GLY A 143 14.19 8.17 -14.15
CA GLY A 143 15.08 7.50 -15.11
C GLY A 143 15.71 8.47 -16.11
N ILE A 144 14.96 9.49 -16.56
CA ILE A 144 15.44 10.51 -17.51
C ILE A 144 16.40 11.51 -16.82
N CYS A 145 16.15 11.87 -15.56
CA CYS A 145 16.98 12.81 -14.82
C CYS A 145 18.37 12.23 -14.45
N LYS A 146 18.48 10.91 -14.24
CA LYS A 146 19.79 10.24 -14.06
C LYS A 146 20.65 10.23 -15.32
N GLN A 147 20.03 10.26 -16.50
CA GLN A 147 20.76 10.37 -17.78
C GLN A 147 21.32 11.78 -17.99
N CYS A 148 20.63 12.81 -17.50
CA CYS A 148 21.04 14.21 -17.67
C CYS A 148 22.18 14.65 -16.73
N ARG A 149 22.37 13.99 -15.58
CA ARG A 149 23.44 14.34 -14.61
C ARG A 149 24.83 13.85 -15.01
N LYS A 150 24.96 12.95 -15.99
CA LYS A 150 26.25 12.46 -16.52
C LYS A 150 26.70 13.15 -17.81
N GLY A 151 25.90 14.05 -18.37
CA GLY A 151 26.19 14.70 -19.64
C GLY A 151 26.22 16.22 -19.53
N ARG A 152 27.43 16.77 -19.43
CA ARG A 152 27.86 18.11 -19.87
C ARG A 152 27.15 19.34 -19.27
N GLY A 153 27.99 20.20 -18.68
CA GLY A 153 27.61 21.59 -18.42
C GLY A 153 27.21 22.29 -19.71
N SER A 154 26.01 22.86 -19.73
CA SER A 154 25.58 23.98 -20.55
C SER A 154 24.18 24.42 -20.09
N SER A 155 24.08 25.71 -19.74
CA SER A 155 22.89 26.54 -19.53
C SER A 155 21.53 25.85 -19.34
N ILE A 156 21.04 25.84 -18.09
CA ILE A 156 19.64 25.53 -17.78
C ILE A 156 18.84 26.82 -18.00
N SER A 157 18.24 26.93 -19.18
CA SER A 157 17.11 27.84 -19.42
C SER A 157 16.11 27.09 -20.28
N HIS A 158 14.83 27.14 -19.88
CA HIS A 158 13.66 26.44 -20.44
C HIS A 158 13.37 25.02 -19.91
N CYS A 159 12.82 24.96 -18.69
CA CYS A 159 11.72 24.05 -18.40
C CYS A 159 10.44 24.89 -18.23
N LEU A 160 9.80 25.17 -19.35
CA LEU A 160 8.45 25.72 -19.43
C LEU A 160 7.49 24.53 -19.50
N TYR A 161 6.81 24.23 -18.39
CA TYR A 161 5.43 23.74 -18.42
C TYR A 161 4.65 24.45 -17.32
N PRO A 162 3.69 25.32 -17.69
CA PRO A 162 2.71 25.90 -16.77
C PRO A 162 1.43 25.04 -16.76
N LYS A 163 0.87 24.75 -15.57
CA LYS A 163 -0.57 24.80 -15.24
C LYS A 163 -0.92 24.03 -13.96
N CYS A 164 -1.77 24.70 -13.15
CA CYS A 164 -2.57 24.24 -12.00
C CYS A 164 -1.74 23.91 -10.74
N LEU A 165 -1.56 24.78 -9.73
CA LEU A 165 -2.50 25.74 -9.11
C LEU A 165 -3.80 25.03 -8.70
N PHE A 166 -3.82 24.42 -7.52
CA PHE A 166 -4.89 24.52 -6.51
C PHE A 166 -4.51 23.73 -5.23
N PHE A 167 -4.98 24.22 -4.08
CA PHE A 167 -4.83 23.71 -2.71
C PHE A 167 -3.55 24.05 -1.93
N SER A 168 -3.45 25.35 -1.61
CA SER A 168 -3.31 25.73 -0.20
C SER A 168 -4.57 25.27 0.56
N ILE A 169 -4.40 24.42 1.56
CA ILE A 169 -5.08 24.36 2.88
C ILE A 169 -4.44 23.15 3.59
N LYS A 170 -3.35 23.42 4.32
CA LYS A 170 -3.13 22.73 5.60
C LYS A 170 -4.14 23.36 6.55
N CYS A 171 -5.21 22.65 6.85
CA CYS A 171 -5.95 22.84 8.10
C CYS A 171 -5.61 21.61 8.94
N VAL A 172 -4.50 21.72 9.67
CA VAL A 172 -4.20 20.96 10.88
C VAL A 172 -3.72 22.03 11.84
N GLU A 173 -4.59 22.33 12.81
CA GLU A 173 -4.51 23.33 13.90
C GLU A 173 -4.39 24.82 13.55
#